data_AF-A0A7U9L161-F1
#
_entry.id   AF-A0A7U9L161-F1
#
_cell.length_a   1.000
_cell.length_b   1.000
_cell.length_c   1.000
_cell.angle_alpha   90.00
_cell.angle_beta   90.00
_cell.angle_gamma   90.00
#
_symmetry.space_group_name_H-M   'P 1'
#
loop_
_entity.id
_entity.type
_entity.pdbx_description
1 polymer ?
#
loop_
_entity_poly.entity_id
_entity_poly.type
_entity_poly.pdbx_seq_one_letter_code
_entity_poly.pdbx_strand_id
1 'polypeptide(L)' 'MSAPVSEQATPLRVTGPQQEGWACALCGARLYADRSLGVHRIISCGQEVEVELWACAPS' A
#
# COMPACT_ATOMS: atom_id res chain seq x y z
N MET A 1 -0.36 -21.53 28.46
CA MET A 1 -0.99 -20.34 27.85
C MET A 1 0.13 -19.41 27.43
N SER A 2 0.50 -19.37 26.14
CA SER A 2 1.49 -18.41 25.63
C SER A 2 1.04 -17.92 24.25
N ALA A 3 1.11 -16.60 24.08
CA ALA A 3 0.49 -15.72 23.10
C ALA A 3 0.36 -16.22 21.64
N PRO A 4 -0.65 -15.75 20.89
CA PRO A 4 -0.66 -15.94 19.44
C PRO A 4 0.57 -15.25 18.85
N VAL A 5 1.23 -15.90 17.89
CA VAL A 5 2.21 -15.25 17.03
C VAL A 5 1.51 -14.04 16.41
N SER A 6 1.86 -12.83 16.86
CA SER A 6 1.41 -11.63 16.21
C SER A 6 1.92 -11.72 14.78
N GLU A 7 1.01 -12.03 13.87
CA GLU A 7 1.21 -12.03 12.43
C GLU A 7 1.82 -10.67 12.10
N GLN A 8 3.14 -10.61 12.02
CA GLN A 8 3.87 -9.41 11.66
C GLN A 8 3.42 -9.13 10.24
N ALA A 9 2.47 -8.19 10.09
CA ALA A 9 2.04 -7.72 8.79
C ALA A 9 3.31 -7.31 8.05
N THR A 10 3.72 -8.13 7.07
CA THR A 10 4.90 -7.84 6.26
C THR A 10 4.70 -6.43 5.73
N PRO A 11 5.64 -5.49 5.99
CA PRO A 11 5.47 -4.12 5.57
C PRO A 11 5.22 -4.12 4.06
N LEU A 12 4.08 -3.58 3.66
CA LEU A 12 3.66 -3.54 2.27
C LEU A 12 4.72 -2.76 1.49
N ARG A 13 5.53 -3.46 0.68
CA ARG A 13 6.56 -2.82 -0.14
C ARG A 13 5.89 -2.27 -1.39
N VAL A 14 5.60 -0.98 -1.36
CA VAL A 14 5.07 -0.23 -2.50
C VAL A 14 6.17 0.56 -3.20
N THR A 15 6.16 0.53 -4.52
CA THR A 15 7.05 1.30 -5.39
C THR A 15 6.68 2.79 -5.39
N GLY A 16 7.59 3.67 -5.81
CA GLY A 16 7.31 5.11 -5.95
C GLY A 16 6.01 5.41 -6.71
N PRO A 17 5.78 4.83 -7.90
CA PRO A 17 4.52 5.01 -8.63
C PRO A 17 3.26 4.59 -7.87
N GLN A 18 3.35 3.61 -6.96
CA GLN A 18 2.22 3.20 -6.13
C GLN A 18 2.01 4.16 -4.94
N GLN A 19 3.09 4.73 -4.39
CA GLN A 19 3.03 5.76 -3.35
C GLN A 19 2.41 7.06 -3.89
N GLU A 20 2.74 7.41 -5.13
CA GLU A 20 2.24 8.62 -5.80
C GLU A 20 0.85 8.45 -6.43
N GLY A 21 0.22 7.27 -6.26
CA GLY A 21 -1.11 6.99 -6.81
C GLY A 21 -1.16 6.90 -8.35
N TRP A 22 -0.02 6.63 -9.01
CA TRP A 22 0.03 6.43 -10.46
C TRP A 22 -0.22 4.97 -10.85
N ALA A 23 0.11 4.05 -9.94
CA ALA A 23 -0.04 2.62 -10.11
C ALA A 23 -0.85 2.00 -8.97
N CYS A 24 -1.59 0.96 -9.30
CA CYS A 24 -2.38 0.18 -8.35
C CYS A 24 -1.46 -0.45 -7.30
N ALA A 25 -1.76 -0.19 -6.04
CA ALA A 25 -1.02 -0.77 -4.91
C ALA A 25 -1.10 -2.30 -4.85
N LEU A 26 -2.11 -2.91 -5.49
CA LEU A 26 -2.33 -4.36 -5.48
C LEU A 26 -1.68 -5.08 -6.68
N CYS A 27 -1.79 -4.53 -7.89
CA CYS A 27 -1.32 -5.19 -9.12
C CYS A 27 -0.22 -4.46 -9.87
N GLY A 28 0.15 -3.23 -9.46
CA GLY A 28 1.18 -2.42 -10.11
C GLY A 28 0.80 -1.83 -11.47
N ALA A 29 -0.40 -2.14 -11.99
CA ALA A 29 -0.88 -1.56 -13.23
C ALA A 29 -1.16 -0.06 -13.10
N ARG A 30 -1.07 0.68 -14.22
CA ARG A 30 -1.43 2.10 -14.25
C ARG A 30 -2.90 2.28 -13.84
N LEU A 31 -3.17 3.25 -12.97
CA LEU A 31 -4.52 3.58 -12.57
C LEU A 31 -5.22 4.39 -13.68
N TYR A 32 -6.41 3.94 -14.06
CA TYR A 32 -7.31 4.61 -15.01
C TYR A 32 -8.64 4.98 -14.37
N ALA A 33 -9.13 4.10 -13.49
CA ALA A 33 -10.15 4.37 -12.48
C ALA A 33 -9.58 3.88 -11.15
N ASP A 34 -9.51 4.79 -10.18
CA ASP A 34 -8.93 4.53 -8.87
C ASP A 34 -10.02 4.39 -7.80
N ARG A 35 -9.76 3.51 -6.83
CA ARG A 35 -10.46 3.48 -5.55
C ARG A 35 -9.42 3.64 -4.45
N SER A 36 -9.69 4.52 -3.49
CA SER A 36 -8.84 4.63 -2.30
C SER A 36 -8.89 3.33 -1.51
N LEU A 37 -7.72 2.84 -1.12
CA LEU A 37 -7.55 1.78 -0.12
C LEU A 37 -7.40 2.34 1.29
N GLY A 38 -7.29 3.66 1.41
CA GLY A 38 -7.01 4.37 2.66
C GLY A 38 -5.54 4.73 2.83
N VAL A 39 -5.25 5.31 3.99
CA VAL A 39 -3.91 5.75 4.37
C VAL A 39 -3.15 4.59 5.03
N HIS A 40 -1.96 4.31 4.51
CA HIS A 40 -1.07 3.28 5.01
C HIS A 40 0.27 3.86 5.43
N ARG A 41 0.83 3.32 6.51
CA ARG A 41 2.20 3.60 6.95
C ARG A 41 3.16 2.68 6.22
N ILE A 42 4.14 3.27 5.55
CA ILE A 42 5.17 2.56 4.79
C ILE A 42 6.55 3.06 5.19
N ILE A 43 7.57 2.26 4.95
CA ILE A 43 8.96 2.70 5.05
C ILE A 43 9.42 3.19 3.67
N SER A 44 9.59 4.49 3.51
CA SER A 44 10.16 5.12 2.32
C SER A 44 11.51 5.73 2.66
N CYS A 45 12.57 5.35 1.94
CA CYS A 45 13.94 5.80 2.21
C CYS A 45 14.41 5.63 3.68
N GLY A 46 13.95 4.58 4.37
CA GLY A 46 14.29 4.32 5.77
C GLY A 46 13.53 5.17 6.79
N GLN A 47 12.51 5.91 6.36
CA GLN A 47 11.62 6.70 7.22
C GLN A 47 10.19 6.18 7.10
N GLU A 48 9.46 6.20 8.22
CA GLU A 48 8.04 5.86 8.21
C GLU A 48 7.23 7.06 7.72
N VAL A 49 6.44 6.86 6.67
CA VAL A 49 5.59 7.88 6.07
C VAL A 49 4.18 7.35 5.86
N GLU A 50 3.19 8.23 5.96
CA GLU A 50 1.80 7.93 5.65
C GLU A 50 1.53 8.27 4.18
N VAL A 51 1.04 7.29 3.42
CA VAL A 51 0.67 7.45 2.01
C VAL A 51 -0.75 6.93 1.79
N GLU A 52 -1.52 7.63 0.97
CA GLU A 52 -2.80 7.10 0.49
C GLU A 52 -2.54 6.14 -0.68
N LEU A 53 -2.99 4.90 -0.53
CA LEU A 53 -2.83 3.88 -1.56
C LEU A 53 -4.10 3.75 -2.38
N TRP A 54 -3.92 3.49 -3.66
CA TRP A 54 -5.02 3.41 -4.62
C TRP A 54 -5.01 2.06 -5.31
N ALA A 55 -6.19 1.50 -5.57
CA ALA A 55 -6.37 0.28 -6.36
C ALA A 55 -7.19 0.55 -7.61
N CYS A 56 -7.07 -0.32 -8.60
CA CYS A 56 -7.98 -0.32 -9.74
C CYS A 56 -9.42 -0.50 -9.25
N ALA A 57 -10.31 0.38 -9.69
CA ALA A 57 -11.74 0.21 -9.53
C ALA A 57 -12.27 -0.60 -10.74
N PRO A 58 -12.94 -1.76 -10.51
CA PRO A 58 -13.70 -2.38 -11.57
C PRO A 58 -14.83 -1.45 -12.01
N SER A 59 -14.96 -1.27 -13.33
CA SER A 59 -16.03 -0.51 -13.99
C SER A 59 -17.39 -1.18 -13.84
#